data_AF-A0A495Z567-F1
#
_entry.id   AF-A0A495Z567-F1
#
_cell.length_a   1.000
_cell.length_b   1.000
_cell.length_c   1.000
_cell.angle_alpha   90.00
_cell.angle_beta   90.00
_cell.angle_gamma   90.00
#
_symmetry.space_group_name_H-M   'P 1'
#
loop_
_entity.id
_entity.type
_entity.pdbx_description
1 polymer ?
#
loop_
_entity_poly.entity_id
_entity_poly.type
_entity_poly.pdbx_seq_one_letter_code
_entity_poly.pdbx_strand_id
1 'polypeptide(L)'
;GRLELPLQALQEAVTEIPICQVEDIATLGLAEVRGVFRKVESFQPNEDGYACLWNAKSEVQRSMLVLPDSRAIPVPNAETKVQNRVDRNSRTHYNMVPRFTACSIIALFTEQSAIGPTLITNVAFENSRHEIPWTLWCNSTLGLFCHWLHSGKQTAGRGKLRLTTLRTLPTLDVRELSDEALANADAIFERLKYKRMLPLNECARDPVRKELDRCLLTEVLGITNDDVLKSMQTLREMLCAEPSIHGGKQSKCDLDAELAKLKLKSIPFPNWYVE
;
A
#
# COMPACT_ATOMS: atom_id res chain seq x y z
N GLY A 1 7.66 -14.74 13.06
CA GLY A 1 8.01 -13.71 14.05
C GLY A 1 6.77 -13.28 14.80
N ARG A 2 6.88 -12.59 15.92
CA ARG A 2 5.72 -12.06 16.67
C ARG A 2 5.96 -10.58 16.97
N LEU A 3 4.93 -9.76 16.77
CA LEU A 3 4.94 -8.37 17.22
C LEU A 3 4.14 -8.29 18.52
N GLU A 4 4.81 -7.89 19.60
CA GLU A 4 4.22 -7.71 20.92
C GLU A 4 3.91 -6.21 21.13
N LEU A 5 2.69 -5.90 21.59
CA LEU A 5 2.28 -4.55 21.95
C LEU A 5 2.46 -4.36 23.47
N PRO A 6 3.46 -3.60 23.96
CA PRO A 6 3.74 -3.49 25.38
C PRO A 6 2.67 -2.66 26.09
N LEU A 7 1.88 -3.29 26.96
CA LEU A 7 1.02 -2.61 27.93
C LEU A 7 1.56 -2.86 29.34
N GLN A 8 2.03 -1.80 30.00
CA GLN A 8 2.65 -1.84 31.34
C GLN A 8 1.72 -2.38 32.46
N ALA A 9 0.42 -2.55 32.20
CA ALA A 9 -0.55 -3.03 33.18
C ALA A 9 -1.14 -4.43 32.89
N LEU A 10 -0.81 -5.06 31.75
CA LEU A 10 -1.40 -6.34 31.34
C LEU A 10 -0.29 -7.32 30.91
N GLN A 11 0.46 -7.78 31.90
CA GLN A 11 1.41 -8.89 31.72
C GLN A 11 0.72 -10.24 31.44
N GLU A 12 -0.61 -10.32 31.46
CA GLU A 12 -1.36 -11.59 31.37
C GLU A 12 -2.05 -11.86 30.02
N ALA A 13 -2.05 -10.91 29.07
CA ALA A 13 -2.56 -11.17 27.72
C ALA A 13 -1.83 -10.34 26.67
N VAL A 14 -0.58 -10.72 26.37
CA VAL A 14 0.11 -10.23 25.18
C VAL A 14 -0.75 -10.58 23.97
N THR A 15 -1.32 -9.58 23.30
CA THR A 15 -2.03 -9.83 22.05
C THR A 15 -1.00 -9.97 20.94
N GLU A 16 -0.81 -11.19 20.48
CA GLU A 16 0.20 -11.51 19.48
C GLU A 16 -0.34 -11.24 18.07
N ILE A 17 0.35 -10.41 17.31
CA ILE A 17 0.08 -10.25 15.87
C ILE A 17 1.01 -11.20 15.12
N PRO A 18 0.47 -12.08 14.25
CA PRO A 18 1.29 -13.01 13.48
C PRO A 18 2.07 -12.22 12.42
N ILE A 19 3.41 -12.27 12.48
CA ILE A 19 4.28 -11.52 11.58
C ILE A 19 5.27 -12.45 10.88
N CYS A 20 5.41 -12.33 9.56
CA CYS A 20 6.42 -13.01 8.75
C CYS A 20 7.20 -12.00 7.91
N GLN A 21 8.12 -12.49 7.06
CA GLN A 21 8.71 -11.68 6.01
C GLN A 21 7.83 -11.72 4.76
N VAL A 22 7.89 -10.69 3.90
CA VAL A 22 7.08 -10.67 2.67
C VAL A 22 7.42 -11.87 1.76
N GLU A 23 8.69 -12.26 1.68
CA GLU A 23 9.10 -13.39 0.84
C GLU A 23 8.61 -14.75 1.33
N ASP A 24 8.17 -14.86 2.59
CA ASP A 24 7.58 -16.08 3.14
C ASP A 24 6.16 -16.32 2.60
N ILE A 25 5.47 -15.27 2.13
CA ILE A 25 4.04 -15.30 1.77
C ILE A 25 3.75 -14.86 0.33
N ALA A 26 4.71 -14.23 -0.35
CA ALA A 26 4.51 -13.71 -1.68
C ALA A 26 5.79 -13.74 -2.54
N THR A 27 5.58 -13.95 -3.84
CA THR A 27 6.61 -13.75 -4.86
C THR A 27 6.65 -12.28 -5.27
N LEU A 28 7.78 -11.63 -5.05
CA LEU A 28 7.98 -10.26 -5.50
C LEU A 28 8.23 -10.19 -7.02
N GLY A 29 7.78 -9.10 -7.61
CA GLY A 29 8.15 -8.70 -8.96
C GLY A 29 9.67 -8.53 -9.14
N LEU A 30 10.08 -8.38 -10.40
CA LEU A 30 11.49 -8.27 -10.77
C LEU A 30 11.95 -6.79 -10.81
N ALA A 31 13.23 -6.54 -10.55
CA ALA A 31 13.82 -5.22 -10.74
C ALA A 31 13.84 -4.82 -12.24
N GLU A 32 13.61 -3.54 -12.57
CA GLU A 32 13.75 -2.94 -13.92
C GLU A 32 12.96 -3.57 -15.11
N VAL A 33 11.93 -2.88 -15.61
CA VAL A 33 11.15 -3.32 -16.80
C VAL A 33 11.68 -2.78 -18.14
N ARG A 34 12.71 -1.93 -18.11
CA ARG A 34 13.26 -1.29 -19.31
C ARG A 34 13.84 -2.35 -20.25
N GLY A 35 13.49 -2.26 -21.53
CA GLY A 35 13.92 -3.22 -22.56
C GLY A 35 13.09 -4.51 -22.64
N VAL A 36 12.06 -4.68 -21.79
CA VAL A 36 11.09 -5.77 -21.92
C VAL A 36 9.77 -5.26 -22.48
N PHE A 37 9.32 -4.10 -21.97
CA PHE A 37 8.09 -3.45 -22.41
C PHE A 37 8.35 -2.01 -22.82
N ARG A 38 7.64 -1.57 -23.85
CA ARG A 38 7.42 -0.15 -24.17
C ARG A 38 6.19 0.33 -23.42
N LYS A 39 6.34 1.44 -22.69
CA LYS A 39 5.23 2.12 -22.03
C LYS A 39 4.41 2.88 -23.07
N VAL A 40 3.09 2.70 -23.03
CA VAL A 40 2.12 3.56 -23.70
C VAL A 40 1.29 4.25 -22.62
N GLU A 41 1.22 5.58 -22.64
CA GLU A 41 0.46 6.35 -21.65
C GLU A 41 -1.03 6.10 -21.79
N SER A 42 -1.74 6.15 -20.66
CA SER A 42 -3.16 5.84 -20.55
C SER A 42 -3.47 4.36 -20.71
N PHE A 43 -4.55 3.95 -20.07
CA PHE A 43 -5.07 2.59 -20.13
C PHE A 43 -6.54 2.65 -20.50
N GLN A 44 -6.92 1.85 -21.49
CA GLN A 44 -8.32 1.55 -21.81
C GLN A 44 -8.49 0.03 -21.76
N PRO A 45 -9.59 -0.47 -21.20
CA PRO A 45 -9.90 -1.90 -21.26
C PRO A 45 -9.93 -2.39 -22.71
N ASN A 46 -9.46 -3.61 -22.96
CA ASN A 46 -9.48 -4.31 -24.26
C ASN A 46 -8.54 -3.76 -25.36
N GLU A 47 -7.67 -2.80 -25.07
CA GLU A 47 -6.58 -2.44 -25.98
C GLU A 47 -5.39 -3.40 -25.86
N ASP A 48 -4.59 -3.52 -26.93
CA ASP A 48 -3.40 -4.38 -26.95
C ASP A 48 -2.42 -4.08 -25.82
N GLY A 49 -1.84 -5.14 -25.25
CA GLY A 49 -0.83 -5.07 -24.20
C GLY A 49 -1.34 -5.40 -22.82
N TYR A 50 -0.49 -5.18 -21.82
CA TYR A 50 -0.80 -5.49 -20.42
C TYR A 50 -1.09 -4.21 -19.63
N ALA A 51 -2.10 -4.25 -18.76
CA ALA A 51 -2.34 -3.21 -17.77
C ALA A 51 -1.09 -2.96 -16.91
N CYS A 52 -0.75 -1.69 -16.64
CA CYS A 52 0.46 -1.36 -15.88
C CYS A 52 0.26 -0.15 -14.95
N LEU A 53 0.89 -0.21 -13.77
CA LEU A 53 1.03 0.91 -12.84
C LEU A 53 2.43 1.53 -12.95
N TRP A 54 2.68 2.25 -14.04
CA TRP A 54 4.03 2.70 -14.37
C TRP A 54 4.49 3.92 -13.60
N ASN A 55 3.58 4.82 -13.26
CA ASN A 55 3.91 6.03 -12.53
C ASN A 55 3.30 6.02 -11.12
N ALA A 56 4.09 6.47 -10.15
CA ALA A 56 3.61 6.83 -8.83
C ALA A 56 2.98 8.24 -8.89
N LYS A 57 1.69 8.32 -9.24
CA LYS A 57 0.94 9.58 -9.34
C LYS A 57 0.20 9.85 -8.04
N SER A 58 0.91 10.38 -7.05
CA SER A 58 0.37 10.59 -5.70
C SER A 58 -0.88 11.46 -5.64
N GLU A 59 -1.04 12.41 -6.57
CA GLU A 59 -2.22 13.30 -6.65
C GLU A 59 -3.52 12.58 -7.10
N VAL A 60 -3.43 11.36 -7.64
CA VAL A 60 -4.62 10.56 -8.04
C VAL A 60 -4.64 9.17 -7.38
N GLN A 61 -3.53 8.75 -6.77
CA GLN A 61 -3.38 7.49 -6.03
C GLN A 61 -3.54 7.76 -4.52
N ARG A 62 -4.74 8.22 -4.14
CA ARG A 62 -5.10 8.53 -2.74
C ARG A 62 -5.89 7.41 -2.05
N SER A 63 -6.42 6.46 -2.80
CA SER A 63 -7.28 5.38 -2.31
C SER A 63 -6.61 4.03 -2.55
N MET A 64 -6.98 3.00 -1.78
CA MET A 64 -6.32 1.68 -1.88
C MET A 64 -6.52 1.04 -3.25
N LEU A 65 -7.70 1.22 -3.86
CA LEU A 65 -7.93 0.85 -5.24
C LEU A 65 -7.35 1.91 -6.18
N VAL A 66 -6.62 1.48 -7.20
CA VAL A 66 -6.10 2.34 -8.25
C VAL A 66 -6.38 1.75 -9.62
N LEU A 67 -6.47 2.62 -10.63
CA LEU A 67 -6.53 2.19 -12.03
C LEU A 67 -5.12 2.09 -12.61
N PRO A 68 -4.87 1.12 -13.51
CA PRO A 68 -3.70 1.14 -14.37
C PRO A 68 -3.59 2.50 -15.08
N ASP A 69 -2.38 3.05 -15.15
CA ASP A 69 -2.14 4.38 -15.71
C ASP A 69 -1.50 4.33 -17.10
N SER A 70 -1.18 3.12 -17.56
CA SER A 70 -0.45 2.86 -18.78
C SER A 70 -0.64 1.42 -19.26
N ARG A 71 -0.22 1.17 -20.49
CA ARG A 71 -0.08 -0.16 -21.08
C ARG A 71 1.39 -0.51 -21.28
N ALA A 72 1.72 -1.76 -21.00
CA ALA A 72 3.02 -2.35 -21.28
C ALA A 72 2.94 -3.19 -22.56
N ILE A 73 3.56 -2.71 -23.63
CA ILE A 73 3.62 -3.40 -24.93
C ILE A 73 4.92 -4.18 -25.02
N PRO A 74 4.90 -5.51 -25.22
CA PRO A 74 6.10 -6.31 -25.44
C PRO A 74 7.02 -5.73 -26.52
N VAL A 75 8.31 -5.70 -26.25
CA VAL A 75 9.34 -5.44 -27.27
C VAL A 75 9.60 -6.75 -28.03
N PRO A 76 9.84 -6.74 -29.36
CA PRO A 76 10.19 -7.94 -30.12
C PRO A 76 11.42 -8.68 -29.56
N ASN A 77 11.46 -10.01 -29.66
CA ASN A 77 12.57 -10.87 -29.21
C ASN A 77 12.82 -10.83 -27.69
N ALA A 78 11.78 -10.55 -26.89
CA ALA A 78 11.83 -10.50 -25.43
C ALA A 78 10.87 -11.51 -24.76
N GLU A 79 10.41 -12.52 -25.50
CA GLU A 79 9.29 -13.41 -25.14
C GLU A 79 9.49 -14.07 -23.77
N THR A 80 10.67 -14.66 -23.52
CA THR A 80 10.99 -15.28 -22.21
C THR A 80 10.98 -14.26 -21.08
N LYS A 81 11.46 -13.03 -21.32
CA LYS A 81 11.47 -11.96 -20.30
C LYS A 81 10.07 -11.42 -20.04
N VAL A 82 9.22 -11.34 -21.08
CA VAL A 82 7.82 -10.97 -20.98
C VAL A 82 7.06 -12.03 -20.18
N GLN A 83 7.21 -13.31 -20.51
CA GLN A 83 6.54 -14.39 -19.79
C GLN A 83 6.92 -14.39 -18.30
N ASN A 84 8.22 -14.31 -17.99
CA ASN A 84 8.73 -14.23 -16.61
C ASN A 84 8.17 -13.04 -15.79
N ARG A 85 7.69 -11.99 -16.46
CA ARG A 85 7.04 -10.82 -15.83
C ARG A 85 5.56 -11.07 -15.64
N VAL A 86 4.90 -11.53 -16.71
CA VAL A 86 3.47 -11.82 -16.73
C VAL A 86 3.11 -12.89 -15.68
N ASP A 87 3.95 -13.89 -15.51
CA ASP A 87 3.80 -14.94 -14.48
C ASP A 87 3.82 -14.39 -13.05
N ARG A 88 4.33 -13.16 -12.85
CA ARG A 88 4.38 -12.47 -11.56
C ARG A 88 3.41 -11.29 -11.49
N ASN A 89 2.53 -11.14 -12.46
CA ASN A 89 1.48 -10.13 -12.39
C ASN A 89 0.56 -10.44 -11.22
N SER A 90 0.10 -9.38 -10.56
CA SER A 90 -0.73 -9.45 -9.37
C SER A 90 -1.71 -8.30 -9.35
N ARG A 91 -2.73 -8.40 -8.51
CA ARG A 91 -3.61 -7.26 -8.19
C ARG A 91 -2.96 -6.34 -7.18
N THR A 92 -2.07 -6.86 -6.35
CA THR A 92 -1.39 -6.11 -5.30
C THR A 92 0.00 -5.64 -5.73
N HIS A 93 0.29 -4.38 -5.47
CA HIS A 93 1.55 -3.73 -5.79
C HIS A 93 2.08 -2.95 -4.60
N TYR A 94 3.39 -2.81 -4.50
CA TYR A 94 4.04 -2.13 -3.38
C TYR A 94 4.90 -0.96 -3.85
N ASN A 95 4.60 0.24 -3.38
CA ASN A 95 5.42 1.41 -3.60
C ASN A 95 6.68 1.32 -2.72
N MET A 96 7.83 1.03 -3.35
CA MET A 96 9.10 0.92 -2.64
C MET A 96 9.73 2.28 -2.30
N VAL A 97 9.21 3.38 -2.84
CA VAL A 97 9.82 4.71 -2.69
C VAL A 97 8.82 5.82 -2.35
N PRO A 98 7.86 5.60 -1.42
CA PRO A 98 6.84 6.58 -1.12
C PRO A 98 7.50 7.86 -0.60
N ARG A 99 7.05 8.99 -1.13
CA ARG A 99 7.30 10.29 -0.51
C ARG A 99 6.22 10.47 0.55
N PHE A 100 6.54 10.31 1.82
CA PHE A 100 5.59 10.40 2.93
C PHE A 100 4.76 11.70 2.92
N THR A 101 5.36 12.79 2.42
CA THR A 101 4.71 14.10 2.31
C THR A 101 3.68 14.23 1.19
N ALA A 102 3.66 13.27 0.26
CA ALA A 102 2.87 13.32 -0.96
C ALA A 102 2.06 12.05 -1.22
N CYS A 103 2.59 10.85 -0.98
CA CYS A 103 1.88 9.58 -1.14
C CYS A 103 0.95 9.34 0.04
N SER A 104 -0.27 8.82 -0.21
CA SER A 104 -1.20 8.41 0.84
C SER A 104 -1.20 6.91 1.11
N ILE A 105 -0.72 6.11 0.16
CA ILE A 105 -0.76 4.65 0.23
C ILE A 105 0.62 4.05 -0.02
N ILE A 106 0.87 2.90 0.57
CA ILE A 106 2.08 2.09 0.40
C ILE A 106 1.79 0.92 -0.53
N ALA A 107 0.71 0.18 -0.25
CA ALA A 107 0.23 -0.88 -1.13
C ALA A 107 -0.90 -0.36 -2.01
N LEU A 108 -0.86 -0.70 -3.29
CA LEU A 108 -1.86 -0.35 -4.30
C LEU A 108 -2.55 -1.63 -4.75
N PHE A 109 -3.86 -1.57 -4.95
CA PHE A 109 -4.65 -2.68 -5.46
C PHE A 109 -5.28 -2.32 -6.81
N THR A 110 -5.23 -3.23 -7.78
CA THR A 110 -5.92 -3.13 -9.07
C THR A 110 -6.98 -4.21 -9.19
N GLU A 111 -8.13 -3.93 -9.80
CA GLU A 111 -9.22 -4.92 -9.93
C GLU A 111 -8.79 -6.16 -10.73
N GLN A 112 -7.90 -5.95 -11.70
CA GLN A 112 -7.31 -6.99 -12.53
C GLN A 112 -5.80 -7.03 -12.29
N SER A 113 -5.18 -8.18 -12.56
CA SER A 113 -3.73 -8.31 -12.47
C SER A 113 -3.04 -7.34 -13.44
N ALA A 114 -2.13 -6.55 -12.92
CA ALA A 114 -1.38 -5.56 -13.69
C ALA A 114 0.13 -5.76 -13.51
N ILE A 115 0.92 -5.15 -14.38
CA ILE A 115 2.37 -5.08 -14.22
C ILE A 115 2.70 -3.92 -13.28
N GLY A 116 3.42 -4.25 -12.21
CA GLY A 116 4.07 -3.31 -11.31
C GLY A 116 5.55 -3.17 -11.68
N PRO A 117 5.98 -2.03 -12.26
CA PRO A 117 7.37 -1.80 -12.62
C PRO A 117 8.19 -1.34 -11.40
N THR A 118 9.45 -1.03 -11.62
CA THR A 118 10.50 -0.97 -10.57
C THR A 118 10.15 -0.21 -9.30
N LEU A 119 9.42 0.91 -9.35
CA LEU A 119 9.11 1.69 -8.14
C LEU A 119 7.83 1.21 -7.42
N ILE A 120 6.93 0.59 -8.16
CA ILE A 120 5.66 0.02 -7.70
C ILE A 120 5.68 -1.45 -8.13
N THR A 121 6.34 -2.31 -7.34
CA THR A 121 6.58 -3.71 -7.76
C THR A 121 5.37 -4.58 -7.48
N ASN A 122 5.15 -5.60 -8.30
CA ASN A 122 4.18 -6.66 -8.01
C ASN A 122 4.54 -7.38 -6.69
N VAL A 123 3.50 -7.80 -5.98
CA VAL A 123 3.55 -8.73 -4.86
C VAL A 123 2.49 -9.79 -5.12
N ALA A 124 2.94 -10.92 -5.67
CA ALA A 124 2.08 -12.00 -6.11
C ALA A 124 1.95 -13.07 -5.02
N PHE A 125 0.72 -13.29 -4.54
CA PHE A 125 0.41 -14.32 -3.56
C PHE A 125 -0.01 -15.60 -4.28
N GLU A 126 0.33 -16.75 -3.70
CA GLU A 126 -0.15 -18.05 -4.21
C GLU A 126 -1.68 -18.18 -4.08
N ASN A 127 -2.23 -17.68 -2.98
CA ASN A 127 -3.67 -17.60 -2.75
C ASN A 127 -4.14 -16.14 -2.89
N SER A 128 -5.02 -15.87 -3.86
CA SER A 128 -5.53 -14.53 -4.13
C SER A 128 -6.37 -13.94 -2.98
N ARG A 129 -6.89 -14.77 -2.06
CA ARG A 129 -7.58 -14.30 -0.83
C ARG A 129 -6.65 -13.54 0.12
N HIS A 130 -5.33 -13.68 -0.04
CA HIS A 130 -4.35 -13.01 0.81
C HIS A 130 -4.01 -11.58 0.35
N GLU A 131 -4.35 -11.22 -0.89
CA GLU A 131 -3.98 -9.93 -1.49
C GLU A 131 -4.64 -8.73 -0.76
N ILE A 132 -5.91 -8.87 -0.38
CA ILE A 132 -6.71 -7.84 0.28
C ILE A 132 -6.26 -7.59 1.74
N PRO A 133 -6.24 -8.60 2.64
CA PRO A 133 -5.80 -8.37 4.02
C PRO A 133 -4.37 -7.82 4.09
N TRP A 134 -3.49 -8.24 3.17
CA TRP A 134 -2.14 -7.68 3.09
C TRP A 134 -2.14 -6.21 2.64
N THR A 135 -2.99 -5.85 1.68
CA THR A 135 -3.16 -4.45 1.25
C THR A 135 -3.66 -3.57 2.39
N LEU A 136 -4.64 -4.05 3.17
CA LEU A 136 -5.14 -3.37 4.37
C LEU A 136 -4.02 -3.18 5.39
N TRP A 137 -3.26 -4.25 5.69
CA TRP A 137 -2.11 -4.20 6.59
C TRP A 137 -1.09 -3.15 6.15
N CYS A 138 -0.63 -3.19 4.91
CA CYS A 138 0.38 -2.25 4.42
C CYS A 138 -0.06 -0.79 4.43
N ASN A 139 -1.37 -0.52 4.30
CA ASN A 139 -1.92 0.83 4.36
C ASN A 139 -2.39 1.25 5.77
N SER A 140 -2.37 0.35 6.75
CA SER A 140 -2.57 0.68 8.17
C SER A 140 -1.38 1.47 8.74
N THR A 141 -1.55 2.02 9.94
CA THR A 141 -0.47 2.67 10.68
C THR A 141 0.64 1.68 11.08
N LEU A 142 0.31 0.42 11.39
CA LEU A 142 1.31 -0.61 11.68
C LEU A 142 2.13 -0.97 10.43
N GLY A 143 1.48 -1.10 9.28
CA GLY A 143 2.17 -1.31 8.00
C GLY A 143 3.08 -0.14 7.61
N LEU A 144 2.62 1.10 7.83
CA LEU A 144 3.44 2.31 7.68
C LEU A 144 4.65 2.30 8.62
N PHE A 145 4.46 1.91 9.89
CA PHE A 145 5.55 1.79 10.86
C PHE A 145 6.60 0.77 10.39
N CYS A 146 6.18 -0.42 9.95
CA CYS A 146 7.07 -1.44 9.39
C CYS A 146 7.87 -0.91 8.19
N HIS A 147 7.21 -0.25 7.24
CA HIS A 147 7.86 0.38 6.09
C HIS A 147 8.88 1.43 6.54
N TRP A 148 8.47 2.37 7.38
CA TRP A 148 9.31 3.46 7.85
C TRP A 148 10.56 2.92 8.53
N LEU A 149 10.41 1.96 9.46
CA LEU A 149 11.51 1.38 10.22
C LEU A 149 12.60 0.80 9.29
N HIS A 150 12.21 0.09 8.24
CA HIS A 150 13.12 -0.58 7.31
C HIS A 150 13.59 0.29 6.13
N SER A 151 12.94 1.43 5.90
CA SER A 151 13.28 2.32 4.79
C SER A 151 14.59 3.09 5.03
N GLY A 152 15.34 3.29 3.95
CA GLY A 152 16.41 4.29 3.93
C GLY A 152 15.83 5.70 3.92
N LYS A 153 16.34 6.56 4.81
CA LYS A 153 15.80 7.90 5.11
C LYS A 153 16.76 9.02 4.70
N GLN A 154 17.55 8.80 3.64
CA GLN A 154 18.56 9.75 3.17
C GLN A 154 17.98 11.06 2.65
N THR A 155 16.70 11.06 2.24
CA THR A 155 15.99 12.26 1.78
C THR A 155 14.81 12.50 2.72
N ALA A 156 14.75 13.70 3.29
CA ALA A 156 13.66 14.10 4.18
C ALA A 156 12.28 13.90 3.51
N GLY A 157 11.32 13.34 4.25
CA GLY A 157 9.97 13.07 3.75
C GLY A 157 9.89 11.91 2.75
N ARG A 158 10.92 11.05 2.65
CA ARG A 158 10.93 9.90 1.74
C ARG A 158 11.51 8.66 2.40
N GLY A 159 10.78 7.55 2.31
CA GLY A 159 11.27 6.21 2.63
C GLY A 159 11.63 5.49 1.34
N LYS A 160 12.85 4.95 1.24
CA LYS A 160 13.25 4.11 0.11
C LYS A 160 13.61 2.71 0.57
N LEU A 161 12.92 1.72 0.05
CA LEU A 161 13.29 0.31 0.11
C LEU A 161 14.02 -0.10 -1.18
N ARG A 162 14.90 -1.08 -1.05
CA ARG A 162 15.38 -1.89 -2.18
C ARG A 162 14.53 -3.14 -2.26
N LEU A 163 14.52 -3.81 -3.41
CA LEU A 163 13.80 -5.07 -3.57
C LEU A 163 14.26 -6.12 -2.55
N THR A 164 15.57 -6.17 -2.23
CA THR A 164 16.12 -7.04 -1.21
C THR A 164 15.63 -6.71 0.20
N THR A 165 15.39 -5.43 0.52
CA THR A 165 14.82 -5.03 1.81
C THR A 165 13.32 -5.30 1.87
N LEU A 166 12.61 -5.21 0.74
CA LEU A 166 11.19 -5.55 0.68
C LEU A 166 10.96 -7.03 0.96
N ARG A 167 11.86 -7.92 0.48
CA ARG A 167 11.80 -9.38 0.77
C ARG A 167 11.70 -9.67 2.26
N THR A 168 12.59 -9.04 3.04
CA THR A 168 12.71 -9.26 4.48
C THR A 168 11.88 -8.28 5.32
N LEU A 169 11.00 -7.48 4.70
CA LEU A 169 10.16 -6.53 5.41
C LEU A 169 9.17 -7.30 6.32
N PRO A 170 9.10 -7.00 7.62
CA PRO A 170 8.09 -7.59 8.49
C PRO A 170 6.67 -7.19 8.07
N THR A 171 5.79 -8.19 7.97
CA THR A 171 4.40 -8.01 7.55
C THR A 171 3.47 -8.99 8.25
N LEU A 172 2.16 -8.71 8.25
CA LEU A 172 1.14 -9.65 8.70
C LEU A 172 1.25 -10.99 7.97
N ASP A 173 1.33 -12.10 8.71
CA ASP A 173 1.22 -13.44 8.14
C ASP A 173 -0.25 -13.75 7.85
N VAL A 174 -0.68 -13.37 6.66
CA VAL A 174 -2.06 -13.54 6.17
C VAL A 174 -2.49 -15.00 6.05
N ARG A 175 -1.55 -15.97 6.10
CA ARG A 175 -1.87 -17.40 6.09
C ARG A 175 -2.40 -17.90 7.43
N GLU A 176 -2.13 -17.16 8.51
CA GLU A 176 -2.61 -17.50 9.86
C GLU A 176 -4.00 -16.89 10.14
N LEU A 177 -4.56 -16.13 9.21
CA LEU A 177 -5.91 -15.57 9.35
C LEU A 177 -6.97 -16.65 9.16
N SER A 178 -7.98 -16.65 10.02
CA SER A 178 -9.17 -17.50 9.87
C SER A 178 -9.99 -17.09 8.64
N ASP A 179 -10.85 -17.99 8.16
CA ASP A 179 -11.77 -17.67 7.05
C ASP A 179 -12.69 -16.48 7.36
N GLU A 180 -13.11 -16.34 8.63
CA GLU A 180 -13.89 -15.21 9.11
C GLU A 180 -13.08 -13.90 9.03
N ALA A 181 -11.82 -13.91 9.47
CA ALA A 181 -10.93 -12.75 9.39
C ALA A 181 -10.66 -12.34 7.93
N LEU A 182 -10.50 -13.31 7.02
CA LEU A 182 -10.38 -13.06 5.59
C LEU A 182 -11.65 -12.42 5.01
N ALA A 183 -12.83 -12.94 5.37
CA ALA A 183 -14.12 -12.37 4.94
C ALA A 183 -14.33 -10.95 5.48
N ASN A 184 -13.95 -10.69 6.74
CA ASN A 184 -13.99 -9.36 7.33
C ASN A 184 -13.04 -8.40 6.61
N ALA A 185 -11.83 -8.85 6.24
CA ALA A 185 -10.90 -8.06 5.43
C ALA A 185 -11.52 -7.66 4.07
N ASP A 186 -12.19 -8.59 3.37
CA ASP A 186 -12.90 -8.27 2.13
C ASP A 186 -13.99 -7.21 2.34
N ALA A 187 -14.79 -7.34 3.39
CA ALA A 187 -15.84 -6.37 3.72
C ALA A 187 -15.28 -4.97 4.05
N ILE A 188 -14.17 -4.90 4.79
CA ILE A 188 -13.47 -3.63 5.09
C ILE A 188 -12.94 -3.01 3.81
N PHE A 189 -12.32 -3.81 2.95
CA PHE A 189 -11.78 -3.33 1.69
C PHE A 189 -12.88 -2.76 0.80
N GLU A 190 -13.98 -3.47 0.60
CA GLU A 190 -15.12 -2.98 -0.18
C GLU A 190 -15.66 -1.64 0.34
N ARG A 191 -15.72 -1.46 1.67
CA ARG A 191 -16.16 -0.21 2.31
C ARG A 191 -15.19 0.96 2.12
N LEU A 192 -13.88 0.69 2.15
CA LEU A 192 -12.85 1.73 2.22
C LEU A 192 -12.05 1.94 0.93
N LYS A 193 -12.10 1.02 -0.04
CA LYS A 193 -11.17 0.98 -1.20
C LYS A 193 -11.19 2.25 -2.07
N TYR A 194 -12.30 2.96 -2.11
CA TYR A 194 -12.46 4.20 -2.87
C TYR A 194 -12.16 5.47 -2.05
N LYS A 195 -12.12 5.38 -0.72
CA LYS A 195 -11.95 6.55 0.17
C LYS A 195 -10.55 7.14 0.05
N ARG A 196 -10.49 8.45 -0.21
CA ARG A 196 -9.23 9.21 -0.32
C ARG A 196 -8.59 9.35 1.06
N MET A 197 -7.37 8.84 1.19
CA MET A 197 -6.53 8.96 2.38
C MET A 197 -5.65 10.22 2.31
N LEU A 198 -5.31 10.79 3.45
CA LEU A 198 -4.32 11.87 3.52
C LEU A 198 -2.90 11.32 3.28
N PRO A 199 -1.94 12.18 2.90
CA PRO A 199 -0.54 11.80 2.83
C PRO A 199 -0.06 11.13 4.13
N LEU A 200 0.90 10.21 4.02
CA LEU A 200 1.40 9.42 5.16
C LEU A 200 1.95 10.30 6.30
N ASN A 201 2.49 11.48 6.00
CA ASN A 201 2.95 12.44 7.02
C ASN A 201 1.82 13.14 7.80
N GLU A 202 0.57 12.87 7.45
CA GLU A 202 -0.62 13.45 8.06
C GLU A 202 -1.56 12.34 8.59
N CYS A 203 -1.04 11.12 8.77
CA CYS A 203 -1.82 9.96 9.21
C CYS A 203 -2.52 10.19 10.55
N ALA A 204 -1.97 11.00 11.46
CA ALA A 204 -2.57 11.35 12.75
C ALA A 204 -3.95 12.00 12.65
N ARG A 205 -4.24 12.69 11.55
CA ARG A 205 -5.53 13.35 11.28
C ARG A 205 -6.30 12.73 10.11
N ASP A 206 -5.84 11.60 9.60
CA ASP A 206 -6.45 10.88 8.48
C ASP A 206 -7.64 10.05 9.01
N PRO A 207 -8.91 10.45 8.74
CA PRO A 207 -10.06 9.74 9.25
C PRO A 207 -10.19 8.33 8.64
N VAL A 208 -9.79 8.17 7.37
CA VAL A 208 -9.88 6.89 6.65
C VAL A 208 -8.86 5.91 7.23
N ARG A 209 -7.62 6.36 7.48
CA ARG A 209 -6.62 5.49 8.14
C ARG A 209 -7.00 5.15 9.56
N LYS A 210 -7.59 6.10 10.29
CA LYS A 210 -8.11 5.82 11.63
C LYS A 210 -9.17 4.74 11.63
N GLU A 211 -10.09 4.79 10.68
CA GLU A 211 -11.12 3.76 10.52
C GLU A 211 -10.52 2.42 10.08
N LEU A 212 -9.58 2.44 9.11
CA LEU A 212 -8.83 1.25 8.69
C LEU A 212 -8.12 0.57 9.86
N ASP A 213 -7.38 1.32 10.67
CA ASP A 213 -6.67 0.78 11.85
C ASP A 213 -7.65 0.14 12.83
N ARG A 214 -8.78 0.82 13.13
CA ARG A 214 -9.81 0.29 14.04
C ARG A 214 -10.36 -1.03 13.49
N CYS A 215 -10.83 -1.03 12.24
CA CYS A 215 -11.42 -2.21 11.61
C CYS A 215 -10.43 -3.37 11.53
N LEU A 216 -9.20 -3.12 11.09
CA LEU A 216 -8.18 -4.16 10.97
C LEU A 216 -7.87 -4.79 12.34
N LEU A 217 -7.70 -3.96 13.38
CA LEU A 217 -7.43 -4.45 14.73
C LEU A 217 -8.61 -5.24 15.29
N THR A 218 -9.84 -4.73 15.21
CA THR A 218 -11.00 -5.36 15.86
C THR A 218 -11.62 -6.50 15.06
N GLU A 219 -11.80 -6.32 13.75
CA GLU A 219 -12.59 -7.22 12.89
C GLU A 219 -11.72 -8.29 12.21
N VAL A 220 -10.40 -8.06 12.04
CA VAL A 220 -9.49 -9.05 11.42
C VAL A 220 -8.55 -9.68 12.44
N LEU A 221 -7.94 -8.87 13.32
CA LEU A 221 -6.96 -9.35 14.30
C LEU A 221 -7.56 -9.71 15.67
N GLY A 222 -8.86 -9.45 15.89
CA GLY A 222 -9.53 -9.75 17.16
C GLY A 222 -9.05 -8.92 18.35
N ILE A 223 -8.35 -7.80 18.11
CA ILE A 223 -7.81 -6.90 19.12
C ILE A 223 -8.91 -5.91 19.53
N THR A 224 -9.66 -6.25 20.58
CA THR A 224 -10.77 -5.42 21.09
C THR A 224 -10.41 -4.60 22.33
N ASN A 225 -9.14 -4.58 22.73
CA ASN A 225 -8.69 -3.79 23.88
C ASN A 225 -8.69 -2.29 23.56
N ASP A 226 -9.53 -1.53 24.27
CA ASP A 226 -9.70 -0.09 24.06
C ASP A 226 -8.41 0.72 24.24
N ASP A 227 -7.51 0.32 25.14
CA ASP A 227 -6.25 1.02 25.37
C ASP A 227 -5.28 0.82 24.21
N VAL A 228 -5.27 -0.36 23.58
CA VAL A 228 -4.53 -0.58 22.32
C VAL A 228 -5.10 0.32 21.21
N LEU A 229 -6.43 0.34 21.05
CA LEU A 229 -7.09 1.16 20.04
C LEU A 229 -6.83 2.67 20.23
N LYS A 230 -6.81 3.15 21.49
CA LYS A 230 -6.42 4.53 21.81
C LYS A 230 -4.94 4.78 21.53
N SER A 231 -4.06 3.83 21.86
CA SER A 231 -2.62 3.96 21.64
C SER A 231 -2.25 4.09 20.16
N MET A 232 -3.08 3.58 19.25
CA MET A 232 -2.91 3.80 17.81
C MET A 232 -2.93 5.28 17.42
N GLN A 233 -3.72 6.11 18.11
CA GLN A 233 -3.70 7.56 17.89
C GLN A 233 -2.33 8.15 18.25
N THR A 234 -1.79 7.78 19.42
CA THR A 234 -0.45 8.18 19.86
C THR A 234 0.61 7.76 18.86
N LEU A 235 0.56 6.52 18.35
CA LEU A 235 1.50 6.04 17.34
C LEU A 235 1.44 6.88 16.05
N ARG A 236 0.24 7.22 15.57
CA ARG A 236 0.10 8.08 14.38
C ARG A 236 0.68 9.48 14.62
N GLU A 237 0.46 10.06 15.80
CA GLU A 237 1.02 11.36 16.19
C GLU A 237 2.55 11.32 16.23
N MET A 238 3.12 10.28 16.84
CA MET A 238 4.57 10.07 16.87
C MET A 238 5.16 9.92 15.46
N LEU A 239 4.51 9.15 14.58
CA LEU A 239 4.93 9.00 13.19
C LEU A 239 4.84 10.31 12.40
N CYS A 240 3.81 11.12 12.62
CA CYS A 240 3.71 12.43 11.97
C CYS A 240 4.75 13.43 12.48
N ALA A 241 5.16 13.32 13.75
CA ALA A 241 6.17 14.18 14.36
C ALA A 241 7.60 13.82 13.94
N GLU A 242 7.83 12.57 13.50
CA GLU A 242 9.13 12.08 13.06
C GLU A 242 9.68 12.90 11.87
N PRO A 243 10.86 13.55 11.99
CA PRO A 243 11.39 14.44 10.95
C PRO A 243 11.54 13.78 9.57
N SER A 244 11.91 12.49 9.54
CA SER A 244 12.05 11.74 8.28
C SER A 244 10.72 11.49 7.57
N ILE A 245 9.60 11.47 8.28
CA ILE A 245 8.24 11.37 7.74
C ILE A 245 7.67 12.77 7.44
N HIS A 246 7.74 13.69 8.41
CA HIS A 246 7.24 15.06 8.27
C HIS A 246 7.89 15.81 7.11
N GLY A 247 9.19 15.59 6.89
CA GLY A 247 9.94 16.16 5.76
C GLY A 247 9.98 17.69 5.73
N GLY A 248 9.69 18.34 6.85
CA GLY A 248 9.62 19.81 6.97
C GLY A 248 8.40 20.45 6.31
N LYS A 249 7.41 19.66 5.87
CA LYS A 249 6.20 20.17 5.18
C LYS A 249 5.35 21.01 6.15
N GLN A 250 5.18 22.30 5.85
CA GLN A 250 4.38 23.21 6.70
C GLN A 250 2.90 23.25 6.30
N SER A 251 2.62 23.12 4.99
CA SER A 251 1.25 23.13 4.48
C SER A 251 0.57 21.78 4.69
N LYS A 252 -0.65 21.82 5.21
CA LYS A 252 -1.55 20.67 5.29
C LYS A 252 -2.08 20.30 3.90
N CYS A 253 -2.30 19.01 3.66
CA CYS A 253 -3.00 18.57 2.46
C CYS A 253 -4.47 19.03 2.50
N ASP A 254 -4.94 19.52 1.37
CA ASP A 254 -6.32 19.90 1.09
C ASP A 254 -6.76 19.11 -0.16
N LEU A 255 -7.60 18.10 0.06
CA LEU A 255 -8.05 17.19 -0.99
C LEU A 255 -9.03 17.86 -1.96
N ASP A 256 -9.76 18.88 -1.52
CA ASP A 256 -10.72 19.59 -2.36
C ASP A 256 -10.00 20.59 -3.28
N ALA A 257 -8.99 21.29 -2.76
CA ALA A 257 -8.10 22.10 -3.57
C ALA A 257 -7.31 21.26 -4.58
N GLU A 258 -6.84 20.07 -4.18
CA GLU A 258 -6.19 19.12 -5.08
C GLU A 258 -7.14 18.67 -6.19
N LEU A 259 -8.38 18.29 -5.86
CA LEU A 259 -9.40 17.91 -6.84
C LEU A 259 -9.73 19.05 -7.81
N ALA A 260 -9.88 20.28 -7.32
CA ALA A 260 -10.11 21.46 -8.14
C ALA A 260 -8.95 21.67 -9.14
N LYS A 261 -7.70 21.49 -8.69
CA LYS A 261 -6.51 21.57 -9.52
C LYS A 261 -6.47 20.46 -10.59
N LEU A 262 -6.85 19.23 -10.24
CA LEU A 262 -6.93 18.12 -11.21
C LEU A 262 -7.95 18.43 -12.31
N LYS A 263 -9.14 18.91 -11.94
CA LYS A 263 -10.19 19.34 -12.88
C LYS A 263 -9.70 20.46 -13.79
N LEU A 264 -9.08 21.50 -13.22
CA LEU A 264 -8.55 22.64 -13.97
C LEU A 264 -7.48 22.23 -14.99
N LYS A 265 -6.64 21.24 -14.64
CA LYS A 265 -5.58 20.72 -15.51
C LYS A 265 -6.03 19.61 -16.46
N SER A 266 -7.30 19.22 -16.42
CA SER A 266 -7.83 18.08 -17.17
C SER A 266 -7.03 16.79 -16.95
N ILE A 267 -6.50 16.59 -15.73
CA ILE A 267 -5.81 15.35 -15.38
C ILE A 267 -6.88 14.28 -15.14
N PRO A 268 -6.82 13.12 -15.80
CA PRO A 268 -7.82 12.07 -15.61
C PRO A 268 -7.72 11.46 -14.21
N PHE A 269 -8.88 11.26 -13.59
CA PHE A 269 -9.03 10.56 -12.31
C PHE A 269 -10.31 9.69 -12.34
N PRO A 270 -10.39 8.64 -11.52
CA PRO A 270 -11.56 7.76 -11.48
C PRO A 270 -12.84 8.49 -11.03
N ASN A 271 -14.02 8.09 -11.50
CA ASN A 271 -15.28 8.75 -11.12
C ASN A 271 -15.55 8.73 -9.61
N TRP A 272 -15.17 7.65 -8.92
CA TRP A 272 -15.28 7.50 -7.47
C TRP A 272 -14.33 8.41 -6.68
N TYR A 273 -13.39 9.11 -7.34
CA TYR A 273 -12.42 9.97 -6.68
C TYR A 273 -13.02 11.27 -6.13
N VAL A 274 -14.27 11.58 -6.48
CA VAL A 274 -14.99 12.78 -6.01
C VAL A 274 -15.67 12.55 -4.66
N GLU A 275 -15.92 11.30 -4.30
CA GLU A 275 -16.55 10.88 -3.04
C GLU A 275 -15.55 10.81 -1.85
#